data_AF-A0A845VSG1-F1
#
_entry.id   AF-A0A845VSG1-F1
#
_cell.length_a   1.000
_cell.length_b   1.000
_cell.length_c   1.000
_cell.angle_alpha   90.00
_cell.angle_beta   90.00
_cell.angle_gamma   90.00
#
_symmetry.space_group_name_H-M   'P 1'
#
loop_
_entity.id
_entity.type
_entity.pdbx_description
1 polymer ?
#
loop_
_entity_poly.entity_id
_entity_poly.type
_entity_poly.pdbx_seq_one_letter_code
_entity_poly.pdbx_strand_id
1 'polypeptide(L)'
;MPTNRSNDHLIKCQRALDRLAQLARSQSTRPHSYPRPITERERILIDLYSYCPLSMTPQEFYGKWQVNQEDIGNICYRSTHAVNTWLAQGPRYKSPSSDSLHHLALMDFLLENFEAIPKDLLNRLCSKVKV
;
A
#
# COMPACT_ATOMS: atom_id res chain seq x y z
N MET A 1 -4.19 5.10 26.64
CA MET A 1 -2.81 4.77 27.09
C MET A 1 -2.17 3.96 25.97
N PRO A 2 -1.28 4.53 25.13
CA PRO A 2 -0.55 3.73 24.16
C PRO A 2 0.31 2.73 24.93
N THR A 3 0.14 1.44 24.69
CA THR A 3 0.88 0.38 25.37
C THR A 3 2.34 0.41 24.94
N ASN A 4 3.30 0.09 25.83
CA ASN A 4 4.74 0.05 25.53
C ASN A 4 5.08 -0.70 24.21
N ARG A 5 4.26 -1.68 23.82
CA ARG A 5 4.37 -2.41 22.54
C ARG A 5 4.28 -1.52 21.30
N SER A 6 3.49 -0.44 21.33
CA SER A 6 3.33 0.47 20.19
C SER A 6 4.60 1.31 19.97
N ASN A 7 5.27 1.71 21.04
CA ASN A 7 6.52 2.47 20.97
C ASN A 7 7.69 1.59 20.52
N ASP A 8 7.79 0.37 21.05
CA ASP A 8 8.82 -0.60 20.63
C ASP A 8 8.73 -0.93 19.13
N HIS A 9 7.50 -1.01 18.61
CA HIS A 9 7.23 -1.25 17.20
C HIS A 9 7.69 -0.09 16.31
N LEU A 10 7.37 1.15 16.68
CA LEU A 10 7.81 2.34 15.96
C LEU A 10 9.34 2.45 15.92
N ILE A 11 10.01 2.19 17.05
CA ILE A 11 11.48 2.17 17.13
C ILE A 11 12.06 1.09 16.20
N LYS A 12 11.46 -0.11 16.17
CA LYS A 12 11.89 -1.20 15.29
C LYS A 12 11.73 -0.82 13.81
N CYS A 13 10.60 -0.23 13.43
CA CYS A 13 10.35 0.25 12.07
C CYS A 13 11.37 1.31 11.66
N GLN A 14 11.64 2.30 12.53
CA GLN A 14 12.61 3.36 12.23
C GLN A 14 14.01 2.80 11.98
N ARG A 15 14.49 1.90 12.86
CA ARG A 15 15.80 1.25 12.68
C ARG A 15 15.89 0.47 11.38
N ALA A 16 14.81 -0.22 11.00
CA ALA A 16 14.76 -0.96 9.75
C ALA A 16 14.78 -0.03 8.52
N LEU A 17 14.08 1.11 8.57
CA LEU A 17 14.15 2.14 7.53
C LEU A 17 15.57 2.72 7.39
N ASP A 18 16.22 3.05 8.51
CA ASP A 18 17.59 3.56 8.52
C ASP A 18 18.56 2.54 7.89
N ARG A 19 18.39 1.25 8.24
CA ARG A 19 19.18 0.16 7.66
C ARG A 19 18.96 0.01 6.16
N LEU A 20 17.72 0.12 5.69
CA LEU A 20 17.43 0.12 4.25
C LEU A 20 18.09 1.29 3.53
N ALA A 21 18.05 2.49 4.12
CA ALA A 21 18.68 3.68 3.55
C ALA A 21 20.20 3.55 3.43
N GLN A 22 20.85 2.84 4.37
CA GLN A 22 22.27 2.50 4.28
C GLN A 22 22.54 1.50 3.16
N LEU A 23 21.77 0.41 3.08
CA LEU A 23 21.94 -0.64 2.07
C LEU A 23 21.63 -0.16 0.64
N ALA A 24 20.74 0.81 0.47
CA ALA A 24 20.37 1.35 -0.84
C ALA A 24 21.51 2.14 -1.52
N ARG A 25 22.45 2.68 -0.76
CA ARG A 25 23.62 3.42 -1.29
C ARG A 25 24.65 2.51 -1.93
N SER A 26 24.67 1.24 -1.51
CA SER A 26 25.51 0.21 -2.09
C SER A 26 24.83 -0.34 -3.35
N GLN A 27 25.24 0.14 -4.53
CA GLN A 27 24.71 -0.37 -5.80
C GLN A 27 24.88 -1.90 -5.86
N SER A 28 23.78 -2.60 -6.18
CA SER A 28 23.77 -4.05 -6.25
C SER A 28 23.63 -4.48 -7.72
N THR A 29 24.75 -4.77 -8.38
CA THR A 29 24.77 -5.51 -9.64
C THR A 29 24.47 -6.97 -9.33
N ARG A 30 23.20 -7.36 -9.44
CA ARG A 30 22.78 -8.73 -9.10
C ARG A 30 22.76 -9.62 -10.33
N PRO A 31 23.29 -10.85 -10.22
CA PRO A 31 23.15 -11.85 -11.26
C PRO A 31 21.67 -12.28 -11.40
N HIS A 32 21.25 -12.49 -12.64
CA HIS A 32 19.88 -12.90 -12.98
C HIS A 32 19.75 -14.43 -12.84
N SER A 33 19.70 -14.94 -11.61
CA SER A 33 19.51 -16.38 -11.34
C SER A 33 18.05 -16.70 -10.97
N TYR A 34 17.61 -17.93 -11.23
CA TYR A 34 16.33 -18.46 -10.78
C TYR A 34 16.55 -19.76 -9.98
N PRO A 35 16.01 -19.89 -8.75
CA PRO A 35 15.29 -18.85 -7.99
C PRO A 35 16.22 -17.70 -7.57
N ARG A 36 15.65 -16.49 -7.46
CA ARG A 36 16.40 -15.32 -6.99
C ARG A 36 16.59 -15.40 -5.47
N PRO A 37 17.83 -15.37 -4.96
CA PRO A 37 18.07 -15.36 -3.51
C PRO A 37 17.57 -14.05 -2.87
N ILE A 38 16.87 -14.15 -1.75
CA ILE A 38 16.47 -13.00 -0.93
C ILE A 38 17.67 -12.49 -0.15
N THR A 39 18.04 -11.24 -0.41
CA THR A 39 19.10 -10.52 0.29
C THR A 39 18.62 -9.92 1.62
N GLU A 40 19.56 -9.45 2.45
CA GLU A 40 19.26 -8.71 3.68
C GLU A 40 18.31 -7.53 3.42
N ARG A 41 18.58 -6.74 2.36
CA ARG A 41 17.72 -5.61 1.96
C ARG A 41 16.27 -6.03 1.72
N GLU A 42 16.05 -7.13 1.00
CA GLU A 42 14.70 -7.62 0.72
C GLU A 42 14.04 -8.21 1.95
N ARG A 43 14.80 -8.88 2.83
CA ARG A 43 14.29 -9.40 4.09
C ARG A 43 13.76 -8.28 4.98
N ILE A 44 14.54 -7.21 5.15
CA ILE A 44 14.13 -6.05 5.95
C ILE A 44 12.87 -5.40 5.36
N LEU A 45 12.80 -5.28 4.03
CA LEU A 45 11.62 -4.73 3.36
C LEU A 45 10.38 -5.60 3.58
N ILE A 46 10.49 -6.92 3.46
CA ILE A 46 9.40 -7.87 3.74
C ILE A 46 8.91 -7.73 5.18
N ASP A 47 9.84 -7.65 6.15
CA ASP A 47 9.50 -7.51 7.55
C ASP A 47 8.76 -6.19 7.79
N LEU A 48 9.28 -5.06 7.28
CA LEU A 48 8.61 -3.76 7.39
C LEU A 48 7.20 -3.78 6.82
N TYR A 49 7.03 -4.36 5.64
CA TYR A 49 5.72 -4.46 4.98
C TYR A 49 4.74 -5.31 5.80
N SER A 50 5.21 -6.41 6.40
CA SER A 50 4.38 -7.30 7.21
C SER A 50 3.85 -6.66 8.49
N TYR A 51 4.51 -5.60 8.95
CA TYR A 51 4.22 -4.92 10.22
C TYR A 51 3.54 -3.55 10.04
N CYS A 52 3.45 -3.04 8.81
CA CYS A 52 2.80 -1.77 8.51
C CYS A 52 1.45 -2.04 7.81
N PRO A 53 0.35 -2.30 8.55
CA PRO A 53 -0.94 -2.56 7.95
C PRO A 53 -1.44 -1.29 7.26
N LEU A 54 -1.28 -1.25 5.95
CA LEU A 54 -1.75 -0.17 5.10
C LEU A 54 -3.27 -0.33 4.94
N SER A 55 -4.05 0.63 5.44
CA SER A 55 -5.51 0.59 5.48
C SER A 55 -6.09 2.00 5.44
N MET A 56 -7.13 2.19 4.63
CA MET A 56 -7.87 3.46 4.51
C MET A 56 -9.33 3.13 4.18
N THR A 57 -10.26 3.79 4.85
CA THR A 57 -11.69 3.57 4.64
C THR A 57 -12.19 4.27 3.37
N PRO A 58 -13.28 3.78 2.75
CA PRO A 58 -13.92 4.47 1.63
C PRO A 58 -14.32 5.91 1.96
N GLN A 59 -14.75 6.18 3.21
CA GLN A 59 -15.11 7.51 3.69
C GLN A 59 -13.91 8.45 3.71
N GLU A 60 -12.77 8.00 4.25
CA GLU A 60 -11.53 8.78 4.27
C GLU A 60 -11.04 9.04 2.85
N PHE A 61 -11.03 8.01 1.99
CA PHE A 61 -10.57 8.13 0.60
C PHE A 61 -11.46 9.09 -0.19
N TYR A 62 -12.77 8.94 -0.08
CA TYR A 62 -13.75 9.82 -0.69
C TYR A 62 -13.60 11.27 -0.20
N GLY A 63 -13.47 11.48 1.11
CA GLY A 63 -13.32 12.81 1.70
C GLY A 63 -12.03 13.51 1.27
N LYS A 64 -10.94 12.76 1.07
CA LYS A 64 -9.65 13.29 0.66
C LYS A 64 -9.59 13.61 -0.84
N TRP A 65 -10.00 12.66 -1.69
CA TRP A 65 -9.79 12.76 -3.15
C TRP A 65 -11.03 13.21 -3.93
N GLN A 66 -12.22 13.19 -3.31
CA GLN A 66 -13.50 13.56 -3.94
C GLN A 66 -13.81 12.78 -5.22
N VAL A 67 -13.33 11.54 -5.32
CA VAL A 67 -13.65 10.62 -6.43
C VAL A 67 -15.09 10.11 -6.34
N ASN A 68 -15.62 9.54 -7.43
CA ASN A 68 -16.95 8.95 -7.40
C ASN A 68 -16.92 7.48 -6.92
N GLN A 69 -18.10 6.88 -6.74
CA GLN A 69 -18.22 5.50 -6.26
C GLN A 69 -17.74 4.45 -7.28
N GLU A 70 -17.77 4.78 -8.58
CA GLU A 70 -17.26 3.92 -9.64
C GLU A 70 -15.73 3.84 -9.59
N ASP A 71 -15.04 4.96 -9.37
CA ASP A 71 -13.58 5.01 -9.18
C ASP A 71 -13.16 4.15 -7.98
N ILE A 72 -13.84 4.30 -6.84
CA ILE A 72 -13.61 3.48 -5.63
C ILE A 72 -13.84 2.00 -5.94
N GLY A 73 -14.90 1.68 -6.70
CA GLY A 73 -15.20 0.32 -7.13
C GLY A 73 -14.10 -0.28 -7.99
N ASN A 74 -13.60 0.49 -8.97
CA ASN A 74 -12.52 0.09 -9.86
C ASN A 74 -11.21 -0.14 -9.09
N ILE A 75 -10.85 0.76 -8.17
CA ILE A 75 -9.66 0.62 -7.32
C ILE A 75 -9.73 -0.67 -6.48
N CYS A 76 -10.91 -0.99 -5.94
CA CYS A 76 -11.10 -2.11 -5.03
C CYS A 76 -11.48 -3.42 -5.73
N TYR A 77 -11.64 -3.44 -7.05
CA TYR A 77 -12.23 -4.54 -7.81
C TYR A 77 -13.59 -4.98 -7.24
N ARG A 78 -14.50 -4.02 -7.07
CA ARG A 78 -15.86 -4.22 -6.54
C ARG A 78 -16.89 -3.47 -7.37
N SER A 79 -18.15 -3.91 -7.28
CA SER A 79 -19.25 -3.20 -7.92
C SER A 79 -19.56 -1.89 -7.19
N THR A 80 -20.07 -0.90 -7.93
CA THR A 80 -20.59 0.35 -7.37
C THR A 80 -21.66 0.10 -6.30
N HIS A 81 -22.44 -0.97 -6.45
CA HIS A 81 -23.42 -1.39 -5.42
C HIS A 81 -22.74 -1.72 -4.10
N ALA A 82 -21.63 -2.47 -4.10
CA ALA A 82 -20.88 -2.78 -2.88
C ALA A 82 -20.34 -1.49 -2.25
N VAL A 83 -19.77 -0.59 -3.05
CA VAL A 83 -19.27 0.72 -2.57
C VAL A 83 -20.39 1.54 -1.92
N ASN A 84 -21.58 1.56 -2.50
CA ASN A 84 -22.74 2.24 -1.92
C ASN A 84 -23.10 1.68 -0.54
N THR A 85 -22.97 0.36 -0.31
CA THR A 85 -23.18 -0.22 1.03
C THR A 85 -22.10 0.19 2.03
N TRP A 86 -20.88 0.48 1.57
CA TRP A 86 -19.80 0.94 2.44
C TRP A 86 -19.98 2.39 2.86
N LEU A 87 -20.48 3.24 1.97
CA LEU A 87 -20.74 4.66 2.22
C LEU A 87 -22.12 4.93 2.85
N ALA A 88 -22.98 3.91 2.93
CA ALA A 88 -24.28 4.02 3.57
C ALA A 88 -24.18 4.24 5.08
N GLN A 89 -25.26 4.77 5.65
CA GLN A 89 -25.43 4.90 7.10
C GLN A 89 -26.43 3.86 7.64
N GLY A 90 -26.29 3.51 8.91
CA GLY A 90 -27.25 2.65 9.62
C GLY A 90 -27.32 1.22 9.08
N PRO A 91 -28.51 0.58 9.04
CA PRO A 91 -28.64 -0.85 8.75
C PRO A 91 -28.14 -1.32 7.37
N ARG A 92 -28.00 -0.39 6.42
CA ARG A 92 -27.47 -0.67 5.07
C ARG A 92 -25.95 -0.67 5.02
N TYR A 93 -25.29 -0.17 6.05
CA TYR A 93 -23.83 -0.17 6.14
C TYR A 93 -23.29 -1.60 6.15
N LYS A 94 -22.28 -1.84 5.32
CA LYS A 94 -21.46 -3.05 5.36
C LYS A 94 -19.99 -2.64 5.44
N SER A 95 -19.24 -3.30 6.32
CA SER A 95 -17.80 -3.06 6.38
C SER A 95 -17.13 -3.56 5.09
N PRO A 96 -16.23 -2.77 4.48
CA PRO A 96 -15.33 -3.26 3.46
C PRO A 96 -14.46 -4.40 4.01
N SER A 97 -13.99 -5.26 3.11
CA SER A 97 -12.99 -6.28 3.43
C SER A 97 -11.59 -5.66 3.53
N SER A 98 -10.67 -6.33 4.21
CA SER A 98 -9.31 -5.81 4.46
C SER A 98 -8.52 -5.55 3.18
N ASP A 99 -8.73 -6.35 2.13
CA ASP A 99 -8.13 -6.13 0.81
C ASP A 99 -8.63 -4.82 0.16
N SER A 100 -9.92 -4.49 0.29
CA SER A 100 -10.46 -3.22 -0.21
C SER A 100 -9.86 -2.03 0.53
N LEU A 101 -9.75 -2.11 1.86
CA LEU A 101 -9.09 -1.06 2.66
C LEU A 101 -7.61 -0.89 2.27
N HIS A 102 -6.94 -2.00 1.97
CA HIS A 102 -5.55 -2.01 1.52
C HIS A 102 -5.39 -1.37 0.13
N HIS A 103 -6.28 -1.70 -0.82
CA HIS A 103 -6.25 -1.12 -2.17
C HIS A 103 -6.46 0.39 -2.15
N LEU A 104 -7.38 0.90 -1.32
CA LEU A 104 -7.59 2.34 -1.15
C LEU A 104 -6.35 3.02 -0.59
N ALA A 105 -5.73 2.44 0.44
CA ALA A 105 -4.55 3.02 1.04
C ALA A 105 -3.31 2.95 0.12
N LEU A 106 -3.20 1.91 -0.71
CA LEU A 106 -2.17 1.84 -1.75
C LEU A 106 -2.40 2.91 -2.82
N MET A 107 -3.65 3.09 -3.27
CA MET A 107 -3.96 4.14 -4.24
C MET A 107 -3.71 5.53 -3.66
N ASP A 108 -4.06 5.76 -2.39
CA ASP A 108 -3.76 7.00 -1.67
C ASP A 108 -2.26 7.31 -1.68
N PHE A 109 -1.43 6.32 -1.33
CA PHE A 109 0.02 6.45 -1.38
C PHE A 109 0.53 6.78 -2.78
N LEU A 110 -0.01 6.14 -3.83
CA LEU A 110 0.38 6.39 -5.21
C LEU A 110 0.01 7.81 -5.66
N LEU A 111 -1.19 8.28 -5.31
CA LEU A 111 -1.66 9.62 -5.67
C LEU A 111 -0.86 10.71 -4.96
N GLU A 112 -0.58 10.56 -3.66
CA GLU A 112 0.25 11.50 -2.89
C GLU A 112 1.69 11.61 -3.42
N ASN A 113 2.23 10.52 -3.96
CA ASN A 113 3.63 10.44 -4.35
C ASN A 113 3.82 10.44 -5.87
N PHE A 114 2.78 10.71 -6.65
CA PHE A 114 2.78 10.52 -8.09
C PHE A 114 3.98 11.16 -8.79
N GLU A 115 4.26 12.44 -8.46
CA GLU A 115 5.38 13.20 -9.04
C GLU A 115 6.76 12.65 -8.70
N ALA A 116 6.87 11.88 -7.61
CA ALA A 116 8.12 11.27 -7.18
C ALA A 116 8.37 9.89 -7.84
N ILE A 117 7.37 9.30 -8.52
CA ILE A 117 7.49 7.99 -9.15
C ILE A 117 8.10 8.15 -10.54
N PRO A 118 9.30 7.59 -10.81
CA PRO A 118 9.89 7.63 -12.14
C PRO A 118 8.98 6.99 -13.19
N LYS A 119 8.83 7.64 -14.35
CA LYS A 119 7.99 7.18 -15.46
C LYS A 119 8.27 5.72 -15.87
N ASP A 120 9.52 5.28 -15.85
CA ASP A 120 9.88 3.90 -16.17
C ASP A 120 9.34 2.88 -15.16
N LEU A 121 9.16 3.26 -13.90
CA LEU A 121 8.51 2.40 -12.91
C LEU A 121 7.00 2.33 -13.14
N LEU A 122 6.35 3.45 -13.46
CA LEU A 122 4.94 3.47 -13.85
C LEU A 122 4.70 2.59 -15.08
N ASN A 123 5.55 2.72 -16.10
CA ASN A 123 5.48 1.89 -17.30
C ASN A 123 5.57 0.40 -16.95
N ARG A 124 6.44 -0.02 -16.02
CA ARG A 124 6.54 -1.42 -15.58
C ARG A 124 5.33 -1.92 -14.80
N LEU A 125 4.65 -1.04 -14.07
CA LEU A 125 3.38 -1.37 -13.40
C LEU A 125 2.27 -1.61 -14.43
N CYS A 126 2.17 -0.75 -15.45
CA CYS A 126 1.13 -0.82 -16.47
C CYS A 126 1.43 -1.83 -17.60
N SER A 127 2.70 -2.15 -17.89
CA SER A 127 3.08 -3.01 -19.03
C SER A 127 2.74 -4.48 -18.86
N LYS A 128 2.22 -4.89 -17.70
CA LYS A 128 1.74 -6.25 -17.46
C LYS A 128 0.23 -6.40 -17.66
N VAL A 129 -0.48 -5.31 -17.97
CA VAL A 129 -1.87 -5.37 -18.40
C VAL A 129 -1.89 -6.03 -19.77
N LYS A 130 -2.21 -7.33 -19.82
CA LYS A 130 -2.60 -7.97 -21.08
C LYS A 130 -3.92 -7.32 -21.48
N VAL A 131 -3.90 -6.54 -22.56
CA VAL A 131 -5.11 -6.10 -23.27
C VAL A 131 -5.80 -7.33 -23.85
#